data_AF-A0A956MUB3-F1
#
_entry.id   AF-A0A956MUB3-F1
#
_cell.length_a   1.000
_cell.length_b   1.000
_cell.length_c   1.000
_cell.angle_alpha   90.00
_cell.angle_beta   90.00
_cell.angle_gamma   90.00
#
_symmetry.space_group_name_H-M   'P 1'
#
loop_
_entity.id
_entity.type
_entity.pdbx_description
1 polymer ?
#
loop_
_entity_poly.entity_id
_entity_poly.type
_entity_poly.pdbx_seq_one_letter_code
_entity_poly.pdbx_strand_id
1 'polypeptide(L)'
;MMVLYKNRVCFLWFIAVGLLLMSCEHPKIFSPAENVEQFTANEIVPALIKMHITGGFAGLNQKMVVRQDGAIEFSDNFPYGHSRSDVLSQAELNDLNEAFLNNRFLVLDDNYLTPNVADFIYYEISYQSSDVHKTVFADYSAAPPSLRKVIDVLNAHIAALNRNGLDLQLSMSSDSLHLNQTVGLHLRATNTSEQPIELKFQDSQRFNFIAYRPIEAASVDQRQNVST
;
A
#
# COMPACT_ATOMS: atom_id res chain seq x y z
N MET A 1 89.99 -22.81 20.26
CA MET A 1 89.37 -21.54 20.72
C MET A 1 88.07 -21.39 19.95
N MET A 2 86.93 -21.57 20.62
CA MET A 2 85.62 -21.83 20.02
C MET A 2 84.69 -20.68 20.41
N VAL A 3 84.14 -19.96 19.42
CA VAL A 3 83.27 -18.80 19.64
C VAL A 3 81.90 -19.09 19.01
N LEU A 4 80.91 -19.31 19.88
CA LEU A 4 79.49 -19.48 19.57
C LEU A 4 78.81 -18.10 19.56
N TYR A 5 78.34 -17.62 18.40
CA TYR A 5 77.51 -16.41 18.30
C TYR A 5 76.08 -16.73 17.83
N LYS A 6 75.22 -16.95 18.83
CA LYS A 6 73.91 -16.32 19.05
C LYS A 6 73.05 -15.99 17.81
N ASN A 7 72.21 -16.96 17.44
CA ASN A 7 71.15 -16.84 16.46
C ASN A 7 69.84 -16.43 17.16
N ARG A 8 69.45 -15.14 17.10
CA ARG A 8 68.23 -14.61 17.77
C ARG A 8 67.35 -13.69 16.90
N VAL A 9 67.59 -13.60 15.60
CA VAL A 9 66.90 -12.61 14.75
C VAL A 9 65.72 -13.19 13.95
N CYS A 10 65.61 -14.52 13.81
CA CYS A 10 64.55 -15.13 12.98
C CYS A 10 63.14 -15.21 13.61
N PHE A 11 62.98 -15.02 14.92
CA PHE A 11 61.68 -15.28 15.56
C PHE A 11 60.69 -14.10 15.52
N LEU A 12 61.17 -12.88 15.22
CA LEU A 12 60.34 -11.67 15.25
C LEU A 12 59.58 -11.38 13.95
N TRP A 13 59.96 -12.00 12.82
CA TRP A 13 59.29 -11.78 11.54
C TRP A 13 57.99 -12.57 11.37
N PHE A 14 57.82 -13.70 12.08
CA PHE A 14 56.60 -14.51 11.96
C PHE A 14 55.39 -13.94 12.71
N ILE A 15 55.60 -13.09 13.74
CA ILE A 15 54.50 -12.51 14.51
C ILE A 15 53.86 -11.31 13.77
N ALA A 16 54.63 -10.57 12.97
CA ALA A 16 54.11 -9.42 12.23
C ALA A 16 53.21 -9.80 11.03
N VAL A 17 53.42 -10.96 10.41
CA VAL A 17 52.61 -11.43 9.28
C VAL A 17 51.30 -12.07 9.74
N GLY A 18 51.25 -12.68 10.92
CA GLY A 18 50.04 -13.27 11.48
C GLY A 18 48.95 -12.26 11.87
N LEU A 19 49.34 -11.01 12.15
CA LEU A 19 48.40 -9.94 12.52
C LEU A 19 47.70 -9.27 11.32
N LEU A 20 48.19 -9.48 10.09
CA LEU A 20 47.57 -8.91 8.88
C LEU A 20 46.46 -9.79 8.27
N LEU A 21 46.26 -11.01 8.76
CA LEU A 21 45.23 -11.94 8.26
C LEU A 21 43.99 -12.04 9.18
N MET A 22 43.97 -11.31 10.30
CA MET A 22 42.85 -11.32 11.26
C MET A 22 41.87 -10.15 11.10
N SER A 23 42.06 -9.27 10.11
CA SER A 23 41.14 -8.15 9.83
C SER A 23 40.33 -8.34 8.54
N CYS A 24 40.07 -9.59 8.14
CA CYS A 24 38.94 -9.88 7.25
C CYS A 24 37.69 -9.96 8.12
N GLU A 25 37.15 -8.80 8.50
CA GLU A 25 35.74 -8.70 8.86
C GLU A 25 34.94 -9.27 7.68
N HIS A 26 34.46 -10.50 7.83
CA HIS A 26 33.48 -11.04 6.90
C HIS A 26 32.34 -10.04 6.82
N PRO A 27 31.97 -9.54 5.63
CA PRO A 27 30.76 -8.76 5.50
C PRO A 27 29.65 -9.63 6.05
N LYS A 28 29.07 -9.23 7.17
CA LYS A 28 27.86 -9.85 7.69
C LYS A 28 26.78 -9.53 6.67
N ILE A 29 26.61 -10.43 5.69
CA ILE A 29 25.53 -10.41 4.69
C ILE A 29 24.15 -10.45 5.37
N PHE A 30 24.11 -10.73 6.68
CA PHE A 30 22.91 -10.70 7.53
C PHE A 30 23.06 -9.82 8.77
N SER A 31 23.88 -8.77 8.74
CA SER A 31 23.58 -7.63 9.61
C SER A 31 22.35 -6.97 9.04
N PRO A 32 21.22 -6.89 9.76
CA PRO A 32 20.16 -5.97 9.36
C PRO A 32 20.85 -4.60 9.34
N ALA A 33 21.15 -4.09 8.15
CA ALA A 33 21.51 -2.71 8.03
C ALA A 33 20.32 -1.98 8.61
N GLU A 34 20.52 -1.33 9.77
CA GLU A 34 19.73 -0.19 10.21
C GLU A 34 19.88 0.93 9.16
N ASN A 35 19.50 0.66 7.91
CA ASN A 35 18.76 1.62 7.13
C ASN A 35 17.35 1.60 7.71
N VAL A 36 17.22 2.03 8.96
CA VAL A 36 16.07 2.81 9.35
C VAL A 36 16.29 4.11 8.59
N GLU A 37 15.99 4.09 7.29
CA GLU A 37 15.54 5.29 6.63
C GLU A 37 14.46 5.81 7.56
N GLN A 38 14.81 6.89 8.25
CA GLN A 38 13.84 7.70 8.93
C GLN A 38 12.87 8.07 7.82
N PHE A 39 11.78 7.32 7.71
CA PHE A 39 10.54 7.80 7.14
C PHE A 39 10.26 9.07 7.92
N THR A 40 10.77 10.19 7.42
CA THR A 40 10.37 11.52 7.84
C THR A 40 8.87 11.45 7.79
N ALA A 41 8.23 11.54 8.96
CA ALA A 41 6.79 11.44 9.11
C ALA A 41 6.19 12.26 7.96
N ASN A 42 5.63 11.56 6.96
CA ASN A 42 5.06 12.17 5.78
C ASN A 42 4.16 13.28 6.32
N GLU A 43 4.48 14.52 5.95
CA GLU A 43 3.62 15.65 6.25
C GLU A 43 2.22 15.23 5.80
N ILE A 44 1.30 15.07 6.76
CA ILE A 44 -0.01 14.46 6.48
C ILE A 44 -0.79 15.53 5.72
N VAL A 45 -0.61 15.57 4.40
CA VAL A 45 -1.33 16.47 3.51
C VAL A 45 -2.82 16.17 3.70
N PRO A 46 -3.63 17.16 4.11
CA PRO A 46 -5.05 16.95 4.34
C PRO A 46 -5.76 16.41 3.09
N ALA A 47 -6.75 15.54 3.32
CA ALA A 47 -7.62 15.09 2.24
C ALA A 47 -8.51 16.25 1.78
N LEU A 48 -8.51 16.51 0.48
CA LEU A 48 -9.42 17.44 -0.19
C LEU A 48 -10.79 16.79 -0.40
N ILE A 49 -10.81 15.55 -0.89
CA ILE A 49 -12.03 14.78 -1.17
C ILE A 49 -11.88 13.39 -0.56
N LYS A 50 -12.94 12.88 0.07
CA LYS A 50 -13.07 11.46 0.40
C LYS A 50 -14.39 10.95 -0.16
N MET A 51 -14.37 9.79 -0.76
CA MET A 51 -15.58 9.08 -1.18
C MET A 51 -15.52 7.65 -0.67
N HIS A 52 -16.59 7.20 -0.03
CA HIS A 52 -16.78 5.82 0.37
C HIS A 52 -18.04 5.30 -0.32
N ILE A 53 -17.87 4.28 -1.15
CA ILE A 53 -18.94 3.62 -1.88
C ILE A 53 -19.21 2.29 -1.19
N THR A 54 -20.46 2.05 -0.78
CA THR A 54 -20.88 0.79 -0.17
C THR A 54 -22.17 0.23 -0.77
N GLY A 55 -22.44 -1.06 -0.56
CA GLY A 55 -23.74 -1.67 -0.90
C GLY A 55 -23.70 -2.59 -2.12
N GLY A 56 -24.85 -2.75 -2.77
CA GLY A 56 -25.06 -3.74 -3.83
C GLY A 56 -24.97 -5.20 -3.36
N PHE A 57 -25.54 -6.11 -4.15
CA PHE A 57 -25.59 -7.54 -3.84
C PHE A 57 -24.20 -8.19 -3.64
N ALA A 58 -23.18 -7.67 -4.29
CA ALA A 58 -21.80 -8.19 -4.20
C ALA A 58 -21.03 -7.71 -2.95
N GLY A 59 -21.62 -6.85 -2.11
CA GLY A 59 -20.95 -6.30 -0.94
C GLY A 59 -19.82 -5.33 -1.29
N LEU A 60 -20.10 -4.39 -2.20
CA LEU A 60 -19.17 -3.37 -2.63
C LEU A 60 -18.70 -2.53 -1.42
N ASN A 61 -17.40 -2.31 -1.31
CA ASN A 61 -16.79 -1.42 -0.34
C ASN A 61 -15.54 -0.80 -0.97
N GLN A 62 -15.69 0.41 -1.50
CA GLN A 62 -14.63 1.12 -2.20
C GLN A 62 -14.37 2.46 -1.53
N LYS A 63 -13.10 2.86 -1.43
CA LYS A 63 -12.70 4.14 -0.84
C LYS A 63 -11.81 4.89 -1.81
N MET A 64 -12.12 6.15 -2.05
CA MET A 64 -11.28 7.08 -2.79
C MET A 64 -10.90 8.25 -1.88
N VAL A 65 -9.63 8.63 -1.89
CA VAL A 65 -9.11 9.80 -1.19
C VAL A 65 -8.31 10.64 -2.17
N VAL A 66 -8.66 11.90 -2.32
CA VAL A 66 -7.87 12.89 -3.06
C VAL A 66 -7.31 13.88 -2.06
N ARG A 67 -6.00 14.08 -2.07
CA ARG A 67 -5.29 15.03 -1.20
C ARG A 67 -5.10 16.37 -1.89
N GLN A 68 -4.77 17.40 -1.11
CA GLN A 68 -4.57 18.77 -1.61
C GLN A 68 -3.36 18.91 -2.56
N ASP A 69 -2.41 17.99 -2.50
CA ASP A 69 -1.24 17.91 -3.38
C ASP A 69 -1.54 17.17 -4.70
N GLY A 70 -2.77 16.70 -4.91
CA GLY A 70 -3.17 15.93 -6.08
C GLY A 70 -2.95 14.42 -5.95
N ALA A 71 -2.36 13.92 -4.85
CA ALA A 71 -2.27 12.49 -4.63
C ALA A 71 -3.68 11.88 -4.50
N ILE A 72 -3.94 10.84 -5.30
CA ILE A 72 -5.20 10.12 -5.30
C ILE A 72 -4.96 8.66 -4.95
N GLU A 73 -5.75 8.15 -4.02
CA GLU A 73 -5.72 6.76 -3.57
C GLU A 73 -7.11 6.17 -3.74
N PHE A 74 -7.18 5.01 -4.39
CA PHE A 74 -8.39 4.24 -4.55
C PHE A 74 -8.17 2.82 -4.02
N SER A 75 -9.10 2.33 -3.21
CA SER A 75 -9.10 0.96 -2.73
C SER A 75 -10.47 0.35 -2.95
N ASP A 76 -10.51 -0.92 -3.38
CA ASP A 76 -11.71 -1.74 -3.40
C ASP A 76 -11.50 -3.01 -2.56
N ASN A 77 -12.59 -3.71 -2.27
CA ASN A 77 -12.59 -5.02 -1.61
C ASN A 77 -12.97 -6.16 -2.56
N PHE A 78 -13.09 -5.91 -3.86
CA PHE A 78 -13.77 -6.81 -4.79
C PHE A 78 -12.95 -7.10 -6.04
N PRO A 79 -12.60 -8.37 -6.36
CA PRO A 79 -12.64 -9.58 -5.53
C PRO A 79 -11.37 -9.83 -4.68
N TYR A 80 -10.26 -9.12 -4.89
CA TYR A 80 -8.99 -9.41 -4.20
C TYR A 80 -8.41 -8.24 -3.39
N GLY A 81 -9.19 -7.17 -3.19
CA GLY A 81 -8.72 -6.03 -2.42
C GLY A 81 -7.64 -5.25 -3.15
N HIS A 82 -7.99 -4.51 -4.20
CA HIS A 82 -7.02 -3.74 -4.96
C HIS A 82 -6.87 -2.34 -4.38
N SER A 83 -5.62 -1.93 -4.11
CA SER A 83 -5.29 -0.52 -3.90
C SER A 83 -4.54 0.01 -5.12
N ARG A 84 -4.84 1.25 -5.50
CA ARG A 84 -4.25 1.99 -6.61
C ARG A 84 -3.97 3.40 -6.11
N SER A 85 -2.84 3.95 -6.54
CA SER A 85 -2.46 5.32 -6.21
C SER A 85 -1.91 5.98 -7.47
N ASP A 86 -2.21 7.26 -7.63
CA ASP A 86 -1.71 8.08 -8.72
C ASP A 86 -1.56 9.54 -8.24
N VAL A 87 -1.06 10.41 -9.09
CA VAL A 87 -0.96 11.85 -8.85
C VAL A 87 -1.68 12.58 -9.97
N LEU A 88 -2.75 13.29 -9.61
CA LEU A 88 -3.47 14.15 -10.52
C LEU A 88 -2.60 15.33 -10.94
N SER A 89 -2.67 15.70 -12.21
CA SER A 89 -2.14 16.98 -12.66
C SER A 89 -2.87 18.14 -11.98
N GLN A 90 -2.23 19.31 -11.93
CA GLN A 90 -2.86 20.51 -11.36
C GLN A 90 -4.17 20.87 -12.07
N ALA A 91 -4.26 20.64 -13.39
CA ALA A 91 -5.47 20.87 -14.16
C ALA A 91 -6.60 19.93 -13.71
N GLU A 92 -6.33 18.63 -13.59
CA GLU A 92 -7.32 17.64 -13.14
C GLU A 92 -7.77 17.90 -11.69
N LEU A 93 -6.85 18.31 -10.81
CA LEU A 93 -7.19 18.67 -9.44
C LEU A 93 -8.09 19.91 -9.39
N ASN A 94 -7.81 20.91 -10.22
CA ASN A 94 -8.65 22.10 -10.35
C ASN A 94 -10.03 21.76 -10.91
N ASP A 95 -10.10 20.91 -11.94
CA ASP A 95 -11.36 20.47 -12.55
C ASP A 95 -12.24 19.72 -11.53
N LEU A 96 -11.63 18.86 -10.71
CA LEU A 96 -12.30 18.20 -9.59
C LEU A 96 -12.84 19.23 -8.59
N ASN A 97 -12.01 20.17 -8.17
CA ASN A 97 -12.40 21.20 -7.22
C ASN A 97 -13.56 22.05 -7.75
N GLU A 98 -13.48 22.47 -9.02
CA GLU A 98 -14.54 23.20 -9.71
C GLU A 98 -15.83 22.38 -9.84
N ALA A 99 -15.75 21.07 -10.02
CA ALA A 99 -16.94 20.21 -10.05
C ALA A 99 -17.74 20.30 -8.74
N PHE A 100 -17.09 20.35 -7.57
CA PHE A 100 -17.77 20.54 -6.29
C PHE A 100 -18.36 21.95 -6.14
N LEU A 101 -17.59 22.98 -6.50
CA LEU A 101 -18.00 24.38 -6.37
C LEU A 101 -19.14 24.74 -7.33
N ASN A 102 -19.02 24.40 -8.61
CA ASN A 102 -20.02 24.69 -9.65
C ASN A 102 -21.33 23.95 -9.41
N ASN A 103 -21.29 22.78 -8.77
CA ASN A 103 -22.48 22.03 -8.37
C ASN A 103 -22.95 22.35 -6.95
N ARG A 104 -22.43 23.42 -6.33
CA ARG A 104 -22.87 23.96 -5.05
C ARG A 104 -22.87 22.91 -3.92
N PHE A 105 -21.89 22.01 -3.91
CA PHE A 105 -21.85 20.87 -2.98
C PHE A 105 -21.95 21.30 -1.50
N LEU A 106 -21.29 22.40 -1.13
CA LEU A 106 -21.24 22.90 0.25
C LEU A 106 -22.61 23.35 0.82
N VAL A 107 -23.61 23.56 -0.03
CA VAL A 107 -24.97 23.98 0.40
C VAL A 107 -26.02 22.89 0.20
N LEU A 108 -25.63 21.69 -0.22
CA LEU A 108 -26.54 20.54 -0.29
C LEU A 108 -26.98 20.12 1.12
N ASP A 109 -28.13 19.48 1.23
CA ASP A 109 -28.51 18.73 2.43
C ASP A 109 -27.53 17.58 2.70
N ASP A 110 -27.49 17.12 3.96
CA ASP A 110 -26.57 16.07 4.38
C ASP A 110 -26.98 14.67 3.87
N ASN A 111 -28.25 14.46 3.52
CA ASN A 111 -28.80 13.13 3.25
C ASN A 111 -29.76 13.11 2.05
N TYR A 112 -29.48 12.24 1.08
CA TYR A 112 -30.33 11.92 -0.08
C TYR A 112 -30.43 10.40 -0.23
N LEU A 113 -31.12 9.76 0.72
CA LEU A 113 -31.23 8.31 0.81
C LEU A 113 -32.67 7.85 0.58
N THR A 114 -32.83 6.84 -0.27
CA THR A 114 -34.08 6.14 -0.52
C THR A 114 -34.28 5.10 0.58
N PRO A 115 -35.36 5.20 1.38
CA PRO A 115 -35.60 4.24 2.44
C PRO A 115 -35.96 2.85 1.88
N ASN A 116 -35.57 1.81 2.61
CA ASN A 116 -36.00 0.41 2.41
C ASN A 116 -35.60 -0.23 1.06
N VAL A 117 -34.44 0.12 0.51
CA VAL A 117 -33.91 -0.52 -0.71
C VAL A 117 -32.66 -1.35 -0.38
N ALA A 118 -32.74 -2.66 -0.65
CA ALA A 118 -31.70 -3.61 -0.26
C ALA A 118 -30.48 -3.63 -1.20
N ASP A 119 -30.63 -3.20 -2.46
CA ASP A 119 -29.61 -3.38 -3.51
C ASP A 119 -29.08 -2.06 -4.08
N PHE A 120 -29.13 -0.99 -3.29
CA PHE A 120 -28.58 0.30 -3.72
C PHE A 120 -27.11 0.45 -3.38
N ILE A 121 -26.45 1.24 -4.23
CA ILE A 121 -25.10 1.73 -4.00
C ILE A 121 -25.23 3.05 -3.24
N TYR A 122 -24.57 3.10 -2.10
CA TYR A 122 -24.52 4.23 -1.20
C TYR A 122 -23.17 4.94 -1.33
N TYR A 123 -23.22 6.26 -1.34
CA TYR A 123 -22.08 7.16 -1.44
C TYR A 123 -22.03 8.01 -0.17
N GLU A 124 -20.91 7.97 0.54
CA GLU A 124 -20.52 8.97 1.53
C GLU A 124 -19.43 9.82 0.91
N ILE A 125 -19.70 11.11 0.68
CA ILE A 125 -18.77 12.02 0.02
C ILE A 125 -18.45 13.16 0.96
N SER A 126 -17.18 13.31 1.32
CA SER A 126 -16.65 14.44 2.07
C SER A 126 -15.83 15.34 1.17
N TYR A 127 -16.01 16.65 1.31
CA TYR A 127 -15.24 17.67 0.61
C TYR A 127 -14.78 18.74 1.58
N GLN A 128 -13.49 19.08 1.50
CA GLN A 128 -12.83 20.11 2.28
C GLN A 128 -12.40 21.23 1.32
N SER A 129 -12.82 22.47 1.58
CA SER A 129 -12.33 23.66 0.89
C SER A 129 -11.96 24.71 1.92
N SER A 130 -10.66 25.00 2.03
CA SER A 130 -10.14 25.90 3.07
C SER A 130 -10.62 25.45 4.46
N ASP A 131 -11.37 26.30 5.19
CA ASP A 131 -11.89 26.01 6.53
C ASP A 131 -13.31 25.40 6.53
N VAL A 132 -13.88 25.12 5.35
CA VAL A 132 -15.22 24.54 5.23
C VAL A 132 -15.13 23.06 4.91
N HIS A 133 -15.87 22.26 5.68
CA HIS A 133 -16.01 20.83 5.50
C HIS A 133 -17.49 20.47 5.30
N LYS A 134 -17.79 19.61 4.32
CA LYS A 134 -19.14 19.07 4.10
C LYS A 134 -19.07 17.58 3.79
N THR A 135 -19.91 16.79 4.46
CA THR A 135 -20.17 15.39 4.11
C THR A 135 -21.61 15.25 3.65
N VAL A 136 -21.84 14.52 2.56
CA VAL A 136 -23.16 14.19 2.02
C VAL A 136 -23.28 12.69 1.85
N PHE A 137 -24.37 12.11 2.36
CA PHE A 137 -24.76 10.71 2.17
C PHE A 137 -25.82 10.64 1.09
N ALA A 138 -25.64 9.79 0.09
CA ALA A 138 -26.60 9.66 -1.00
C ALA A 138 -26.64 8.27 -1.60
N ASP A 139 -27.79 7.90 -2.14
CA ASP A 139 -27.85 6.95 -3.25
C ASP A 139 -28.03 7.74 -4.56
N TYR A 140 -27.58 7.16 -5.68
CA TYR A 140 -27.59 7.87 -6.96
C TYR A 140 -29.02 8.26 -7.41
N SER A 141 -30.04 7.48 -7.05
CA SER A 141 -31.41 7.68 -7.52
C SER A 141 -32.13 8.82 -6.80
N ALA A 142 -31.87 9.01 -5.50
CA ALA A 142 -32.41 10.12 -4.70
C ALA A 142 -31.59 11.42 -4.81
N ALA A 143 -30.34 11.33 -5.30
CA ALA A 143 -29.46 12.49 -5.42
C ALA A 143 -30.00 13.56 -6.41
N PRO A 144 -29.97 14.85 -6.03
CA PRO A 144 -30.33 15.94 -6.94
C PRO A 144 -29.38 15.99 -8.15
N PRO A 145 -29.77 16.62 -9.28
CA PRO A 145 -28.93 16.69 -10.48
C PRO A 145 -27.51 17.24 -10.24
N SER A 146 -27.35 18.18 -9.31
CA SER A 146 -26.04 18.72 -8.92
C SER A 146 -25.15 17.67 -8.25
N LEU A 147 -25.68 16.91 -7.30
CA LEU A 147 -24.93 15.86 -6.61
C LEU A 147 -24.60 14.69 -7.54
N ARG A 148 -25.52 14.30 -8.44
CA ARG A 148 -25.26 13.26 -9.45
C ARG A 148 -24.07 13.61 -10.34
N LYS A 149 -23.96 14.86 -10.78
CA LYS A 149 -22.78 15.32 -11.55
C LYS A 149 -21.47 15.16 -10.77
N VAL A 150 -21.48 15.46 -9.47
CA VAL A 150 -20.29 15.24 -8.61
C VAL A 150 -19.96 13.74 -8.54
N ILE A 151 -20.96 12.89 -8.29
CA ILE A 151 -20.78 11.42 -8.27
C ILE A 151 -20.23 10.92 -9.61
N ASP A 152 -20.77 11.39 -10.73
CA ASP A 152 -20.36 10.98 -12.08
C ASP A 152 -18.89 11.35 -12.35
N VAL A 153 -18.46 12.55 -11.96
CA VAL A 153 -17.07 12.99 -12.08
C VAL A 153 -16.14 12.11 -11.24
N LEU A 154 -16.49 11.85 -9.97
CA LEU A 154 -15.67 11.01 -9.09
C LEU A 154 -15.56 9.57 -9.64
N ASN A 155 -16.67 9.00 -10.11
CA ASN A 155 -16.68 7.68 -10.73
C ASN A 155 -15.86 7.64 -12.03
N ALA A 156 -15.84 8.72 -12.81
CA ALA A 156 -14.99 8.83 -14.00
C ALA A 156 -13.50 8.79 -13.63
N HIS A 157 -13.08 9.44 -12.55
CA HIS A 157 -11.70 9.36 -12.05
C HIS A 157 -11.35 7.95 -11.54
N ILE A 158 -12.25 7.28 -10.81
CA ILE A 158 -12.06 5.87 -10.42
C ILE A 158 -11.88 4.99 -11.66
N ALA A 159 -12.73 5.16 -12.68
CA ALA A 159 -12.62 4.41 -13.91
C ALA A 159 -11.32 4.70 -14.67
N ALA A 160 -10.81 5.94 -14.62
CA ALA A 160 -9.53 6.31 -15.21
C ALA A 160 -8.36 5.66 -14.46
N LEU A 161 -8.36 5.66 -13.13
CA LEU A 161 -7.34 4.98 -12.31
C LEU A 161 -7.26 3.47 -12.61
N ASN A 162 -8.41 2.85 -12.87
CA ASN A 162 -8.47 1.43 -13.23
C ASN A 162 -7.96 1.14 -14.65
N ARG A 163 -7.92 2.14 -15.55
CA ARG A 163 -7.44 2.00 -16.94
C ARG A 163 -6.00 2.43 -17.13
N ASN A 164 -5.53 3.45 -16.41
CA ASN A 164 -4.24 4.10 -16.69
C ASN A 164 -3.08 3.50 -15.89
N GLY A 165 -3.14 2.21 -15.56
CA GLY A 165 -2.32 1.63 -14.51
C GLY A 165 -1.39 0.52 -14.96
N LEU A 166 -0.54 0.14 -14.01
CA LEU A 166 0.09 -1.16 -13.97
C LEU A 166 -0.83 -2.10 -13.17
N ASP A 167 -1.43 -3.09 -13.82
CA ASP A 167 -2.13 -4.15 -13.13
C ASP A 167 -1.12 -5.18 -12.62
N LEU A 168 -1.15 -5.45 -11.32
CA LEU A 168 -0.24 -6.36 -10.64
C LEU A 168 -1.02 -7.56 -10.09
N GLN A 169 -0.68 -8.74 -10.58
CA GLN A 169 -1.23 -10.00 -10.12
C GLN A 169 -0.10 -10.86 -9.52
N LEU A 170 -0.26 -11.25 -8.26
CA LEU A 170 0.59 -12.24 -7.61
C LEU A 170 -0.19 -13.55 -7.52
N SER A 171 0.36 -14.62 -8.08
CA SER A 171 -0.17 -15.97 -7.96
C SER A 171 0.88 -16.94 -7.45
N MET A 172 0.44 -17.97 -6.72
CA MET A 172 1.29 -19.04 -6.23
C MET A 172 0.90 -20.35 -6.90
N SER A 173 1.86 -21.25 -7.11
CA SER A 173 1.57 -22.58 -7.65
C SER A 173 0.87 -23.52 -6.65
N SER A 174 0.82 -23.16 -5.37
CA SER A 174 0.18 -23.90 -4.28
C SER A 174 -0.14 -22.95 -3.12
N ASP A 175 -1.26 -23.20 -2.44
CA ASP A 175 -1.72 -22.42 -1.27
C ASP A 175 -1.16 -22.95 0.06
N SER A 176 -0.51 -24.12 0.02
CA SER A 176 0.23 -24.70 1.14
C SER A 176 1.65 -25.08 0.71
N LEU A 177 2.59 -24.93 1.66
CA LEU A 177 3.96 -25.37 1.49
C LEU A 177 4.26 -26.43 2.54
N HIS A 178 4.32 -27.70 2.13
CA HIS A 178 4.73 -28.80 3.00
C HIS A 178 6.26 -28.91 3.07
N LEU A 179 6.74 -29.70 4.04
CA LEU A 179 8.17 -29.97 4.19
C LEU A 179 8.75 -30.49 2.86
N ASN A 180 9.87 -29.91 2.43
CA ASN A 180 10.58 -30.23 1.19
C ASN A 180 9.80 -29.95 -0.11
N GLN A 181 8.73 -29.16 -0.06
CA GLN A 181 8.08 -28.68 -1.28
C GLN A 181 8.68 -27.35 -1.74
N THR A 182 8.56 -27.10 -3.04
CA THR A 182 8.85 -25.81 -3.66
C THR A 182 7.55 -25.23 -4.17
N VAL A 183 7.32 -23.94 -3.93
CA VAL A 183 6.22 -23.17 -4.51
C VAL A 183 6.77 -22.16 -5.49
N GLY A 184 6.16 -22.06 -6.66
CA GLY A 184 6.42 -21.00 -7.62
C GLY A 184 5.62 -19.76 -7.27
N LEU A 185 6.29 -18.60 -7.19
CA LEU A 185 5.66 -17.30 -7.11
C LEU A 185 5.72 -16.65 -8.48
N HIS A 186 4.56 -16.27 -9.02
CA HIS A 186 4.46 -15.60 -10.31
C HIS A 186 3.88 -14.21 -10.08
N LEU A 187 4.71 -13.18 -10.29
CA LEU A 187 4.28 -11.80 -10.38
C LEU A 187 4.08 -11.45 -11.84
N ARG A 188 2.84 -11.11 -12.21
CA ARG A 188 2.49 -10.61 -13.52
C ARG A 188 2.19 -9.12 -13.41
N ALA A 189 2.92 -8.33 -14.19
CA ALA A 189 2.65 -6.92 -14.38
C ALA A 189 2.10 -6.70 -15.79
N THR A 190 0.90 -6.15 -15.91
CA THR A 190 0.25 -5.84 -17.18
C THR A 190 0.08 -4.34 -17.28
N ASN A 191 0.71 -3.71 -18.27
CA ASN A 191 0.41 -2.32 -18.59
C ASN A 191 -0.99 -2.25 -19.23
N THR A 192 -1.95 -1.63 -18.54
CA THR A 192 -3.32 -1.45 -19.05
C THR A 192 -3.52 -0.10 -19.74
N SER A 193 -2.51 0.77 -19.71
CA SER A 193 -2.55 2.09 -20.35
C SER A 193 -2.23 2.03 -21.85
N GLU A 194 -2.57 3.09 -22.57
CA GLU A 194 -2.25 3.25 -24.00
C GLU A 194 -0.78 3.57 -24.27
N GLN A 195 -0.05 4.03 -23.25
CA GLN A 195 1.34 4.48 -23.36
C GLN A 195 2.30 3.47 -22.73
N PRO A 196 3.53 3.30 -23.24
CA PRO A 196 4.53 2.49 -22.56
C PRO A 196 4.84 3.03 -21.15
N ILE A 197 4.81 2.17 -20.14
CA ILE A 197 5.22 2.49 -18.77
C ILE A 197 6.66 2.04 -18.55
N GLU A 198 7.54 2.96 -18.14
CA GLU A 198 8.90 2.62 -17.74
C GLU A 198 8.91 2.10 -16.29
N LEU A 199 9.37 0.86 -16.09
CA LEU A 199 9.53 0.28 -14.76
C LEU A 199 10.89 0.67 -14.18
N LYS A 200 10.90 1.66 -13.29
CA LYS A 200 12.10 2.09 -12.54
C LYS A 200 12.17 1.40 -11.19
N PHE A 201 13.37 1.02 -10.80
CA PHE A 201 13.65 0.37 -9.54
C PHE A 201 14.83 1.12 -8.90
N GLN A 202 14.67 1.52 -7.64
CA GLN A 202 15.66 2.36 -6.95
C GLN A 202 16.95 1.60 -6.63
N ASP A 203 16.87 0.28 -6.51
CA ASP A 203 17.99 -0.63 -6.22
C ASP A 203 17.94 -1.88 -7.13
N SER A 204 18.83 -2.84 -6.87
CA SER A 204 18.80 -4.14 -7.56
C SER A 204 17.64 -5.04 -7.08
N GLN A 205 16.95 -4.69 -6.00
CA GLN A 205 15.87 -5.49 -5.45
C GLN A 205 14.55 -5.14 -6.15
N ARG A 206 13.92 -6.12 -6.78
CA ARG A 206 12.69 -5.90 -7.55
C ARG A 206 11.43 -6.10 -6.72
N PHE A 207 11.51 -6.91 -5.66
CA PHE A 207 10.40 -7.26 -4.77
C PHE A 207 10.94 -7.89 -3.47
N ASN A 208 10.10 -7.91 -2.43
CA ASN A 208 10.37 -8.62 -1.17
C ASN A 208 9.18 -9.51 -0.83
N PHE A 209 9.45 -10.72 -0.32
CA PHE A 209 8.43 -11.66 0.11
C PHE A 209 8.71 -12.07 1.55
N ILE A 210 7.72 -11.93 2.42
CA ILE A 210 7.81 -12.33 3.83
C ILE A 210 6.86 -13.50 4.03
N ALA A 211 7.40 -14.65 4.44
CA ALA A 211 6.62 -15.81 4.83
C ALA A 211 6.53 -15.87 6.35
N TYR A 212 5.31 -15.92 6.88
CA TYR A 212 5.07 -16.10 8.30
C TYR A 212 4.76 -17.57 8.57
N ARG A 213 5.39 -18.15 9.59
CA ARG A 213 4.91 -19.41 10.15
C ARG A 213 3.67 -19.09 10.99
N PRO A 214 2.51 -19.74 10.76
CA PRO A 214 1.39 -19.60 11.66
C PRO A 214 1.86 -20.04 13.06
N ILE A 215 1.71 -19.16 14.04
CA ILE A 215 1.92 -19.51 15.44
C ILE A 215 0.81 -20.50 15.76
N GLU A 216 1.15 -21.77 16.00
CA GLU A 216 0.18 -22.73 16.52
C GLU A 216 -0.43 -22.11 17.77
N ALA A 217 -1.72 -21.80 17.72
CA ALA A 217 -2.44 -21.38 18.90
C ALA A 217 -2.23 -22.50 19.91
N ALA A 218 -1.51 -22.21 21.00
CA ALA A 218 -1.28 -23.17 22.07
C ALA A 218 -2.65 -23.76 22.40
N SER A 219 -2.81 -25.06 22.16
CA SER A 219 -4.03 -25.77 22.47
C SER A 219 -4.28 -25.54 23.96
N VAL A 220 -5.23 -24.66 24.27
CA VAL A 220 -5.69 -24.45 25.64
C VAL A 220 -6.33 -25.78 26.01
N ASP A 221 -5.58 -26.57 26.77
CA ASP A 221 -6.02 -27.86 27.29
C ASP A 221 -7.23 -27.57 28.19
N GLN A 222 -8.45 -27.70 27.65
CA GLN A 222 -9.72 -27.57 28.38
C GLN A 222 -9.96 -28.80 29.28
N ARG A 223 -8.93 -29.21 30.01
CA ARG A 223 -9.03 -30.21 31.06
C ARG A 223 -8.91 -29.52 32.40
N GLN A 224 -10.07 -29.27 33.00
CA GLN A 224 -10.40 -29.48 34.41
C GLN A 224 -11.36 -28.40 34.88
N ASN A 225 -12.64 -28.75 34.90
CA ASN A 225 -13.54 -28.44 36.01
C ASN A 225 -14.68 -29.46 35.98
N VAL A 226 -14.36 -30.69 36.39
CA VAL A 226 -15.34 -31.58 37.00
C VAL A 226 -15.19 -31.34 38.50
N SER A 227 -16.11 -30.56 39.07
CA SER A 227 -16.32 -30.50 40.52
C SER A 227 -17.75 -30.92 40.79
N THR A 228 -17.84 -32.12 41.37
CA THR A 228 -18.79 -32.65 42.38
C THR A 228 -20.19 -32.05 42.48
#